data_AF-A0A841ELR4-F1
#
_entry.id   AF-A0A841ELR4-F1
#
_cell.length_a   1.000
_cell.length_b   1.000
_cell.length_c   1.000
_cell.angle_alpha   90.00
_cell.angle_beta   90.00
_cell.angle_gamma   90.00
#
_symmetry.space_group_name_H-M   'P 1'
#
loop_
_entity.id
_entity.type
_entity.pdbx_description
1 polymer ?
#
loop_
_entity_poly.entity_id
_entity_poly.type
_entity_poly.pdbx_seq_one_letter_code
_entity_poly.pdbx_strand_id
1 'polypeptide(L)'
;MKFETYNYWDYSLNKPLSIDTSKTFKNELIKQVSIQLKQLLGEIFDPEDFLIIFKDFPQIIENTSKTTVYQFRLSYYTHYATDVTLHWENLKGDNPINCAEEIEKDSIRIWIEDFNVEYLKRNLIKYAYLKRKVFLDGYRFVVVVKKPDIDISMKIIFDKNLSAEQADSLEHFIGKSISNYNENNQQGIAGFEGLIHSFSLKEFKNKDYAIFQIDLGSTADIGMKKIIQDLSDSSLNIKKIEIKGV
;
A
#
# COMPACT_ATOMS: atom_id res chain seq x y z
N MET A 1 -7.77 32.27 1.95
CA MET A 1 -7.98 30.84 1.66
C MET A 1 -7.40 30.07 2.84
N LYS A 2 -8.26 29.63 3.77
CA LYS A 2 -7.83 28.88 4.97
C LYS A 2 -7.53 27.46 4.51
N PHE A 3 -6.30 27.01 4.69
CA PHE A 3 -5.93 25.61 4.47
C PHE A 3 -6.57 24.80 5.58
N GLU A 4 -7.60 24.02 5.22
CA GLU A 4 -8.12 22.97 6.07
C GLU A 4 -6.99 21.95 6.28
N THR A 5 -6.59 21.79 7.53
CA THR A 5 -5.84 20.61 7.97
C THR A 5 -6.63 19.39 7.56
N TYR A 6 -6.11 18.58 6.65
CA TYR A 6 -6.60 17.23 6.44
C TYR A 6 -6.47 16.51 7.79
N ASN A 7 -7.59 16.42 8.50
CA ASN A 7 -7.77 15.41 9.51
C ASN A 7 -7.51 14.09 8.79
N TYR A 8 -6.41 13.42 9.11
CA TYR A 8 -6.25 12.01 8.76
C TYR A 8 -7.51 11.32 9.28
N TRP A 9 -8.27 10.76 8.36
CA TRP A 9 -9.60 10.22 8.59
C TRP A 9 -9.47 9.06 9.61
N ASP A 10 -9.75 9.37 10.88
CA ASP A 10 -10.20 8.42 11.89
C ASP A 10 -11.57 7.91 11.47
N TYR A 11 -11.61 6.80 10.72
CA TYR A 11 -12.84 6.15 10.32
C TYR A 11 -12.79 4.69 10.75
N SER A 12 -13.12 4.51 12.03
CA SER A 12 -14.24 3.67 12.43
C SER A 12 -15.12 3.24 11.23
N LEU A 13 -15.24 1.92 11.00
CA LEU A 13 -16.46 1.14 10.72
C LEU A 13 -17.73 1.79 10.09
N ASN A 14 -17.67 2.93 9.44
CA ASN A 14 -18.84 3.58 8.85
C ASN A 14 -19.06 3.06 7.43
N LYS A 15 -19.33 1.74 7.41
CA LYS A 15 -20.00 0.85 6.45
C LYS A 15 -19.19 0.43 5.20
N PRO A 16 -19.13 -0.89 4.86
CA PRO A 16 -20.26 -1.84 4.88
C PRO A 16 -19.97 -3.21 5.58
N LEU A 17 -20.31 -3.29 6.87
CA LEU A 17 -21.13 -4.39 7.40
C LEU A 17 -22.46 -3.70 7.71
N SER A 18 -23.50 -3.88 6.90
CA SER A 18 -24.78 -3.31 7.28
C SER A 18 -25.31 -4.08 8.49
N ILE A 19 -25.31 -3.38 9.64
CA ILE A 19 -26.14 -3.57 10.83
C ILE A 19 -25.43 -4.28 12.01
N ASP A 20 -25.04 -3.45 12.98
CA ASP A 20 -24.89 -3.72 14.41
C ASP A 20 -23.83 -4.70 14.94
N THR A 21 -22.64 -4.86 14.33
CA THR A 21 -21.58 -5.68 14.96
C THR A 21 -21.26 -5.19 16.39
N SER A 22 -21.39 -6.10 17.36
CA SER A 22 -21.19 -5.77 18.78
C SER A 22 -19.74 -5.39 19.06
N LYS A 23 -19.52 -4.62 20.14
CA LYS A 23 -18.17 -4.16 20.48
C LYS A 23 -17.27 -5.34 20.86
N THR A 24 -17.81 -6.30 21.60
CA THR A 24 -17.07 -7.51 22.01
C THR A 24 -16.74 -8.40 20.83
N PHE A 25 -17.68 -8.62 19.91
CA PHE A 25 -17.41 -9.39 18.69
C PHE A 25 -16.30 -8.76 17.86
N LYS A 26 -16.38 -7.44 17.63
CA LYS A 26 -15.35 -6.69 16.89
C LYS A 26 -13.97 -6.83 17.54
N ASN A 27 -13.88 -6.69 18.85
CA ASN A 27 -12.61 -6.78 19.56
C ASN A 27 -11.99 -8.17 19.44
N GLU A 28 -12.80 -9.22 19.56
CA GLU A 28 -12.30 -10.59 19.47
C GLU A 28 -11.91 -10.96 18.03
N LEU A 29 -12.66 -10.46 17.03
CA LEU A 29 -12.31 -10.55 15.62
C LEU A 29 -10.93 -9.95 15.34
N ILE A 30 -10.73 -8.70 15.72
CA ILE A 30 -9.45 -8.00 15.50
C ILE A 30 -8.33 -8.79 16.19
N LYS A 31 -8.50 -9.12 17.47
CA LYS A 31 -7.50 -9.85 18.26
C LYS A 31 -7.10 -11.17 17.62
N GLN A 32 -8.05 -12.05 17.30
CA GLN A 32 -7.75 -13.39 16.80
C GLN A 32 -7.19 -13.36 15.37
N VAL A 33 -7.71 -12.49 14.50
CA VAL A 33 -7.18 -12.32 13.13
C VAL A 33 -5.77 -11.73 13.15
N SER A 34 -5.51 -10.73 13.99
CA SER A 34 -4.18 -10.15 14.17
C SER A 34 -3.15 -11.19 14.63
N ILE A 35 -3.51 -12.07 15.56
CA ILE A 35 -2.64 -13.16 16.03
C ILE A 35 -2.31 -14.12 14.88
N GLN A 36 -3.32 -14.54 14.11
CA GLN A 36 -3.13 -15.45 12.98
C GLN A 36 -2.27 -14.84 11.87
N LEU A 37 -2.55 -13.59 11.49
CA LEU A 37 -1.72 -12.87 10.53
C LEU A 37 -0.28 -12.74 11.01
N LYS A 38 -0.06 -12.43 12.29
CA LYS A 38 1.30 -12.39 12.86
C LYS A 38 2.01 -13.74 12.80
N GLN A 39 1.30 -14.84 13.09
CA GLN A 39 1.88 -16.19 12.99
C GLN A 39 2.21 -16.57 11.54
N LEU A 40 1.35 -16.22 10.59
CA LEU A 40 1.50 -16.56 9.18
C LEU A 40 2.53 -15.69 8.45
N LEU A 41 2.70 -14.44 8.89
CA LEU A 41 3.58 -13.45 8.27
C LEU A 41 4.91 -13.26 9.02
N GLY A 42 5.03 -13.79 10.24
CA GLY A 42 6.22 -13.69 11.09
C GLY A 42 6.37 -12.32 11.79
N GLU A 43 7.49 -12.14 12.51
CA GLU A 43 7.80 -10.92 13.28
C GLU A 43 8.07 -9.67 12.42
N ILE A 44 7.97 -9.77 11.09
CA ILE A 44 8.25 -8.67 10.17
C ILE A 44 7.19 -7.56 10.31
N PHE A 45 6.02 -7.86 10.89
CA PHE A 45 4.86 -6.96 10.85
C PHE A 45 4.19 -6.77 12.22
N ASP A 46 3.79 -5.52 12.48
CA ASP A 46 2.95 -5.15 13.62
C ASP A 46 1.48 -5.22 13.19
N PRO A 47 0.59 -5.92 13.92
CA PRO A 47 -0.85 -5.87 13.71
C PRO A 47 -1.45 -4.47 13.58
N GLU A 48 -0.83 -3.44 14.18
CA GLU A 48 -1.26 -2.04 14.05
C GLU A 48 -1.01 -1.45 12.65
N ASP A 49 -0.15 -2.06 11.83
CA ASP A 49 0.05 -1.68 10.42
C ASP A 49 -1.13 -2.10 9.52
N PHE A 50 -2.04 -2.93 10.04
CA PHE A 50 -3.18 -3.45 9.30
C PHE A 50 -4.44 -2.66 9.65
N LEU A 51 -4.87 -1.81 8.72
CA LEU A 51 -6.25 -1.37 8.70
C LEU A 51 -7.09 -2.46 8.03
N ILE A 52 -7.72 -3.34 8.82
CA ILE A 52 -8.67 -4.34 8.32
C ILE A 52 -9.92 -3.59 7.82
N ILE A 53 -10.00 -3.36 6.51
CA ILE A 53 -11.21 -2.82 5.87
C ILE A 53 -11.92 -3.94 5.14
N PHE A 54 -13.08 -4.32 5.66
CA PHE A 54 -14.05 -5.15 4.97
C PHE A 54 -14.77 -4.28 3.93
N LYS A 55 -14.40 -4.43 2.65
CA LYS A 55 -14.92 -3.55 1.57
C LYS A 55 -16.19 -4.07 0.90
N ASP A 56 -16.48 -5.36 1.02
CA ASP A 56 -17.58 -6.02 0.32
C ASP A 56 -18.53 -6.71 1.32
N PHE A 57 -19.81 -6.81 0.95
CA PHE A 57 -20.81 -7.48 1.78
C PHE A 57 -20.40 -8.94 2.01
N PRO A 58 -20.46 -9.43 3.25
CA PRO A 58 -20.18 -10.83 3.53
C PRO A 58 -21.13 -11.71 2.72
N GLN A 59 -20.61 -12.53 1.81
CA GLN A 59 -21.40 -13.61 1.25
C GLN A 59 -21.34 -14.77 2.24
N ILE A 60 -22.50 -15.20 2.76
CA ILE A 60 -22.58 -16.43 3.55
C ILE A 60 -22.24 -17.57 2.59
N ILE A 61 -21.06 -18.17 2.77
CA ILE A 61 -20.63 -19.32 1.98
C ILE A 61 -21.25 -20.58 2.55
N GLU A 62 -21.31 -20.67 3.88
CA GLU A 62 -21.83 -21.81 4.60
C GLU A 62 -22.36 -21.39 5.98
N ASN A 63 -23.48 -21.97 6.39
CA ASN A 63 -23.97 -21.85 7.77
C ASN A 63 -24.31 -23.24 8.27
N THR A 64 -23.45 -23.78 9.14
CA THR A 64 -23.68 -25.06 9.80
C THR A 64 -24.39 -24.84 11.14
N SER A 65 -24.60 -25.88 11.93
CA SER A 65 -25.20 -25.72 13.27
C SER A 65 -24.35 -24.85 14.21
N LYS A 66 -23.01 -24.83 14.07
CA LYS A 66 -22.12 -24.11 15.00
C LYS A 66 -21.25 -23.03 14.36
N THR A 67 -21.06 -23.11 13.05
CA THR A 67 -20.10 -22.27 12.33
C THR A 67 -20.82 -21.47 11.26
N THR A 68 -20.54 -20.17 11.24
CA THR A 68 -20.88 -19.32 10.10
C THR A 68 -19.61 -18.99 9.32
N VAL A 69 -19.68 -19.17 8.01
CA VAL A 69 -18.58 -18.94 7.07
C VAL A 69 -18.95 -17.83 6.13
N TYR A 70 -18.04 -16.88 5.99
CA TYR A 70 -18.23 -15.70 5.19
C TYR A 70 -17.02 -15.45 4.29
N GLN A 71 -17.29 -15.03 3.06
CA GLN A 71 -16.25 -14.48 2.21
C GLN A 71 -16.07 -13.00 2.54
N PHE A 72 -14.84 -12.60 2.80
CA PHE A 72 -14.48 -11.22 3.02
C PHE A 72 -13.33 -10.79 2.12
N ARG A 73 -13.32 -9.50 1.80
CA ARG A 73 -12.14 -8.86 1.26
C ARG A 73 -11.37 -8.18 2.40
N LEU A 74 -10.21 -8.75 2.73
CA LEU A 74 -9.26 -8.13 3.65
C LEU A 74 -8.47 -7.07 2.88
N SER A 75 -8.84 -5.80 3.07
CA SER A 75 -7.96 -4.71 2.63
C SER A 75 -6.90 -4.47 3.69
N TYR A 76 -5.67 -4.17 3.27
CA TYR A 76 -4.57 -3.77 4.12
C TYR A 76 -3.88 -2.59 3.43
N TYR A 77 -3.93 -1.42 4.07
CA TYR A 77 -3.66 -0.12 3.43
C TYR A 77 -4.63 0.20 2.28
N THR A 78 -4.76 1.47 1.90
CA THR A 78 -5.86 1.98 1.04
C THR A 78 -5.97 1.31 -0.34
N HIS A 79 -4.91 0.63 -0.80
CA HIS A 79 -4.75 0.14 -2.18
C HIS A 79 -4.52 -1.36 -2.32
N TYR A 80 -4.25 -2.11 -1.24
CA TYR A 80 -4.05 -3.56 -1.33
C TYR A 80 -5.19 -4.31 -0.65
N ALA A 81 -5.63 -5.38 -1.30
CA ALA A 81 -6.63 -6.26 -0.75
C ALA A 81 -6.37 -7.70 -1.19
N THR A 82 -6.81 -8.63 -0.36
CA THR A 82 -6.89 -10.04 -0.71
C THR A 82 -8.25 -10.56 -0.28
N ASP A 83 -8.83 -11.43 -1.08
CA ASP A 83 -9.99 -12.19 -0.67
C ASP A 83 -9.52 -13.22 0.37
N VAL A 84 -10.32 -13.38 1.43
CA VAL A 84 -10.09 -14.31 2.55
C VAL A 84 -11.43 -14.95 2.92
N THR A 85 -11.40 -16.21 3.33
CA THR A 85 -12.55 -16.83 3.98
C THR A 85 -12.42 -16.60 5.48
N LEU A 86 -13.41 -15.97 6.11
CA LEU A 86 -13.47 -15.81 7.55
C LEU A 86 -14.51 -16.78 8.12
N HIS A 87 -14.09 -17.51 9.14
CA HIS A 87 -14.92 -18.43 9.87
C HIS A 87 -15.06 -17.95 11.30
N TRP A 88 -16.24 -18.17 11.89
CA TRP A 88 -16.35 -18.17 13.33
C TRP A 88 -17.29 -19.25 13.85
N GLU A 89 -16.93 -19.77 15.01
CA GLU A 89 -17.58 -20.90 15.68
C GLU A 89 -18.00 -20.48 17.09
N ASN A 90 -19.24 -20.82 17.44
CA ASN A 90 -19.73 -20.70 18.81
C ASN A 90 -19.16 -21.84 19.67
N LEU A 91 -18.31 -21.51 20.64
CA LEU A 91 -17.68 -22.49 21.52
C LEU A 91 -18.55 -22.91 22.71
N LYS A 92 -19.62 -22.16 23.00
CA LYS A 92 -20.47 -22.36 24.19
C LYS A 92 -21.92 -22.73 23.86
N GLY A 93 -22.26 -22.86 22.59
CA GLY A 93 -23.63 -23.11 22.15
C GLY A 93 -23.72 -24.02 20.93
N ASP A 94 -24.95 -24.37 20.59
CA ASP A 94 -25.29 -25.21 19.44
C ASP A 94 -25.85 -24.43 18.25
N ASN A 95 -25.83 -23.09 18.34
CA ASN A 95 -26.24 -22.18 17.28
C ASN A 95 -25.11 -21.22 16.91
N PRO A 96 -25.05 -20.74 15.67
CA PRO A 96 -24.03 -19.78 15.26
C PRO A 96 -24.23 -18.43 15.94
N ILE A 97 -23.12 -17.76 16.26
CA ILE A 97 -23.15 -16.41 16.86
C ILE A 97 -23.47 -15.39 15.77
N ASN A 98 -24.47 -14.55 16.02
CA ASN A 98 -24.69 -13.37 15.19
C ASN A 98 -23.65 -12.31 15.56
N CYS A 99 -22.98 -11.72 14.57
CA CYS A 99 -21.98 -10.69 14.80
C CYS A 99 -22.53 -9.46 15.56
N ALA A 100 -23.85 -9.27 15.58
CA ALA A 100 -24.50 -8.21 16.33
C ALA A 100 -24.71 -8.47 17.83
N GLU A 101 -24.49 -9.70 18.29
CA GLU A 101 -24.66 -10.08 19.68
C GLU A 101 -23.41 -9.75 20.49
N GLU A 102 -23.59 -9.23 21.70
CA GLU A 102 -22.49 -9.14 22.67
C GLU A 102 -22.08 -10.56 23.08
N ILE A 103 -20.79 -10.85 22.99
CA ILE A 103 -20.23 -12.17 23.26
C ILE A 103 -19.40 -12.18 24.53
N GLU A 104 -19.40 -13.32 25.21
CA GLU A 104 -18.52 -13.54 26.34
C GLU A 104 -17.08 -13.71 25.87
N LYS A 105 -16.14 -13.39 26.76
CA LYS A 105 -14.73 -13.69 26.50
C LYS A 105 -14.55 -15.19 26.27
N ASP A 106 -13.75 -15.53 25.26
CA ASP A 106 -13.41 -16.91 24.89
C ASP A 106 -14.62 -17.79 24.51
N SER A 107 -15.77 -17.19 24.15
CA SER A 107 -16.95 -17.93 23.66
C SER A 107 -17.00 -18.13 22.15
N ILE A 108 -16.06 -17.52 21.44
CA ILE A 108 -15.97 -17.58 19.97
C ILE A 108 -14.56 -17.94 19.55
N ARG A 109 -14.47 -18.78 18.53
CA ARG A 109 -13.23 -18.99 17.78
C ARG A 109 -13.41 -18.38 16.41
N ILE A 110 -12.45 -17.56 15.98
CA ILE A 110 -12.46 -16.86 14.70
C ILE A 110 -11.16 -17.20 13.96
N TRP A 111 -11.26 -17.65 12.72
CA TRP A 111 -10.08 -17.96 11.91
C TRP A 111 -10.24 -17.60 10.43
N ILE A 112 -9.10 -17.43 9.77
CA ILE A 112 -9.04 -17.09 8.34
C ILE A 112 -8.47 -18.26 7.52
N GLU A 113 -9.06 -18.51 6.36
CA GLU A 113 -8.65 -19.51 5.39
C GLU A 113 -8.62 -18.92 3.96
N ASP A 114 -8.19 -19.74 3.00
CA ASP A 114 -8.23 -19.46 1.55
C ASP A 114 -7.61 -18.14 1.09
N PHE A 115 -6.44 -17.79 1.63
CA PHE A 115 -5.73 -16.58 1.20
C PHE A 115 -4.28 -16.84 0.78
N ASN A 116 -3.83 -16.08 -0.21
CA ASN A 116 -2.49 -16.25 -0.78
C ASN A 116 -1.44 -15.57 0.13
N VAL A 117 -0.92 -16.34 1.09
CA VAL A 117 0.10 -15.90 2.05
C VAL A 117 1.33 -15.31 1.36
N GLU A 118 1.79 -15.91 0.26
CA GLU A 118 2.98 -15.43 -0.46
C GLU A 118 2.72 -14.12 -1.23
N TYR A 119 1.51 -13.95 -1.79
CA TYR A 119 1.08 -12.66 -2.34
C TYR A 119 1.02 -11.58 -1.25
N LEU A 120 0.43 -11.90 -0.10
CA LEU A 120 0.34 -11.00 1.04
C LEU A 120 1.74 -10.62 1.55
N LYS A 121 2.63 -11.59 1.79
CA LYS A 121 4.04 -11.33 2.17
C LYS A 121 4.76 -10.44 1.17
N ARG A 122 4.63 -10.68 -0.14
CA ARG A 122 5.30 -9.86 -1.16
C ARG A 122 4.82 -8.41 -1.14
N ASN A 123 3.52 -8.17 -1.08
CA ASN A 123 2.99 -6.81 -1.04
C ASN A 123 3.32 -6.11 0.28
N LEU A 124 3.31 -6.85 1.38
CA LEU A 124 3.68 -6.31 2.69
C LEU A 124 5.18 -6.03 2.81
N ILE A 125 6.06 -6.86 2.23
CA ILE A 125 7.50 -6.58 2.14
C ILE A 125 7.75 -5.32 1.32
N LYS A 126 7.10 -5.19 0.15
CA LYS A 126 7.13 -3.95 -0.66
C LYS A 126 6.75 -2.74 0.19
N TYR A 127 5.71 -2.85 1.00
CA TYR A 127 5.25 -1.76 1.88
C TYR A 127 6.16 -1.47 3.09
N ALA A 128 6.61 -2.50 3.82
CA ALA A 128 7.53 -2.33 4.93
C ALA A 128 8.87 -1.72 4.48
N TYR A 129 9.28 -2.02 3.25
CA TYR A 129 10.43 -1.38 2.61
C TYR A 129 10.18 0.09 2.28
N LEU A 130 8.95 0.50 1.92
CA LEU A 130 8.58 1.92 1.82
C LEU A 130 8.60 2.60 3.20
N LYS A 131 8.01 2.00 4.25
CA LYS A 131 8.03 2.61 5.59
C LYS A 131 9.43 2.78 6.16
N ARG A 132 10.35 1.86 5.86
CA ARG A 132 11.76 1.98 6.25
C ARG A 132 12.41 3.00 5.34
N LYS A 133 13.06 4.02 5.92
CA LYS A 133 13.84 5.03 5.19
C LYS A 133 14.65 4.34 4.10
N VAL A 134 14.26 4.50 2.83
CA VAL A 134 15.03 3.98 1.71
C VAL A 134 16.30 4.82 1.65
N PHE A 135 17.39 4.26 2.18
CA PHE A 135 18.72 4.83 2.00
C PHE A 135 19.14 4.48 0.57
N LEU A 136 19.12 5.49 -0.29
CA LEU A 136 19.58 5.42 -1.67
C LEU A 136 20.97 6.04 -1.72
N ASP A 137 22.00 5.19 -1.72
CA ASP A 137 23.39 5.55 -1.89
C ASP A 137 23.92 5.07 -3.25
N GLY A 138 25.14 5.50 -3.61
CA GLY A 138 25.79 5.09 -4.87
C GLY A 138 25.39 5.87 -6.13
N TYR A 139 24.41 6.78 -6.05
CA TYR A 139 24.08 7.68 -7.15
C TYR A 139 25.03 8.88 -7.22
N ARG A 140 25.19 9.46 -8.41
CA ARG A 140 26.07 10.62 -8.63
C ARG A 140 25.64 11.90 -7.91
N PHE A 141 24.43 11.92 -7.37
CA PHE A 141 23.82 13.03 -6.65
C PHE A 141 23.20 12.56 -5.34
N VAL A 142 22.94 13.49 -4.44
CA VAL A 142 22.32 13.17 -3.14
C VAL A 142 20.85 12.85 -3.34
N VAL A 143 20.39 11.73 -2.79
CA VAL A 143 18.98 11.35 -2.76
C VAL A 143 18.46 11.39 -1.34
N VAL A 144 17.37 12.11 -1.11
CA VAL A 144 16.73 12.22 0.20
C VAL A 144 15.29 11.75 0.09
N VAL A 145 14.97 10.63 0.74
CA VAL A 145 13.63 10.07 0.77
C VAL A 145 12.97 10.35 2.11
N LYS A 146 11.76 10.92 2.10
CA LYS A 146 10.96 11.24 3.29
C LYS A 146 9.58 10.62 3.17
N LYS A 147 9.28 9.60 3.99
CA LYS A 147 7.97 8.91 4.02
C LYS A 147 7.53 8.48 2.60
N PRO A 148 8.24 7.57 1.93
CA PRO A 148 7.84 7.18 0.58
C PRO A 148 6.49 6.45 0.63
N ASP A 149 5.72 6.57 -0.44
CA ASP A 149 4.41 5.94 -0.67
C ASP A 149 4.34 5.45 -2.13
N ILE A 150 3.25 4.83 -2.54
CA ILE A 150 2.99 4.48 -3.95
C ILE A 150 2.85 5.73 -4.81
N ASP A 151 2.26 6.79 -4.25
CA ASP A 151 2.19 8.11 -4.85
C ASP A 151 3.33 8.96 -4.28
N ILE A 152 4.24 9.39 -5.14
CA ILE A 152 5.37 10.22 -4.74
C ILE A 152 5.40 11.57 -5.42
N SER A 153 5.92 12.54 -4.70
CA SER A 153 6.43 13.80 -5.21
C SER A 153 7.95 13.71 -5.28
N MET A 154 8.50 13.77 -6.49
CA MET A 154 9.93 13.78 -6.76
C MET A 154 10.36 15.19 -7.16
N LYS A 155 11.10 15.87 -6.29
CA LYS A 155 11.73 17.15 -6.56
C LYS A 155 13.18 16.94 -7.00
N ILE A 156 13.46 17.28 -8.25
CA ILE A 156 14.80 17.23 -8.84
C ILE A 156 15.38 18.64 -8.78
N ILE A 157 16.53 18.80 -8.13
CA ILE A 157 17.24 20.07 -7.95
C ILE A 157 18.50 20.03 -8.79
N PHE A 158 18.73 21.07 -9.58
CA PHE A 158 19.83 21.15 -10.53
C PHE A 158 20.99 21.98 -9.98
N ASP A 159 22.22 21.69 -10.42
CA ASP A 159 23.40 22.49 -10.09
C ASP A 159 23.39 23.85 -10.79
N LYS A 160 22.71 23.94 -11.93
CA LYS A 160 22.54 25.15 -12.73
C LYS A 160 21.13 25.23 -13.26
N ASN A 161 20.66 26.47 -13.44
CA ASN A 161 19.37 26.75 -14.04
C ASN A 161 19.26 26.09 -15.43
N LEU A 162 18.24 25.25 -15.62
CA LEU A 162 17.92 24.65 -16.92
C LEU A 162 17.32 25.69 -17.89
N SER A 163 17.64 25.61 -19.17
CA SER A 163 16.88 26.32 -20.21
C SER A 163 15.46 25.72 -20.32
N ALA A 164 14.53 26.43 -20.99
CA ALA A 164 13.19 25.89 -21.25
C ALA A 164 13.27 24.59 -22.08
N GLU A 165 14.12 24.54 -23.10
CA GLU A 165 14.35 23.33 -23.91
C GLU A 165 14.89 22.14 -23.09
N GLN A 166 15.72 22.42 -22.09
CA GLN A 166 16.23 21.39 -21.17
C GLN A 166 15.15 20.90 -20.20
N ALA A 167 14.18 21.75 -19.86
CA ALA A 167 13.03 21.37 -19.04
C ALA A 167 12.08 20.44 -19.79
N ASP A 168 11.75 20.77 -21.04
CA ASP A 168 10.91 19.91 -21.89
C ASP A 168 11.59 18.56 -22.16
N SER A 169 12.91 18.57 -22.32
CA SER A 169 13.72 17.35 -22.46
C SER A 169 13.72 16.47 -21.21
N LEU A 170 13.53 17.04 -20.02
CA LEU A 170 13.49 16.30 -18.75
C LEU A 170 12.19 15.50 -18.60
N GLU A 171 11.04 16.11 -18.89
CA GLU A 171 9.76 15.41 -18.84
C GLU A 171 9.73 14.27 -19.86
N HIS A 172 10.24 14.53 -21.08
CA HIS A 172 10.37 13.49 -22.09
C HIS A 172 11.33 12.37 -21.67
N PHE A 173 12.45 12.70 -21.04
CA PHE A 173 13.42 11.72 -20.54
C PHE A 173 12.80 10.79 -19.49
N ILE A 174 12.13 11.35 -18.48
CA ILE A 174 11.47 10.56 -17.43
C ILE A 174 10.34 9.72 -18.01
N GLY A 175 9.54 10.29 -18.91
CA GLY A 175 8.49 9.55 -19.61
C GLY A 175 9.04 8.35 -20.38
N LYS A 176 10.13 8.53 -21.13
CA LYS A 176 10.78 7.44 -21.86
C LYS A 176 11.36 6.37 -20.92
N SER A 177 11.96 6.77 -19.81
CA SER A 177 12.45 5.84 -18.77
C SER A 177 11.32 4.97 -18.23
N ILE A 178 10.18 5.57 -17.88
CA ILE A 178 9.00 4.88 -17.37
C ILE A 178 8.39 3.96 -18.42
N SER A 179 8.22 4.42 -19.66
CA SER A 179 7.71 3.60 -20.77
C SER A 179 8.58 2.35 -20.99
N ASN A 180 9.90 2.54 -21.08
CA ASN A 180 10.84 1.42 -21.26
C ASN A 180 10.77 0.42 -20.10
N TYR A 181 10.68 0.91 -18.86
CA TYR A 181 10.52 0.06 -17.68
C TYR A 181 9.23 -0.77 -17.74
N ASN A 182 8.10 -0.12 -18.08
CA ASN A 182 6.80 -0.78 -18.17
C ASN A 182 6.76 -1.81 -19.32
N GLU A 183 7.30 -1.48 -20.50
CA GLU A 183 7.38 -2.39 -21.64
C GLU A 183 8.20 -3.65 -21.31
N ASN A 184 9.38 -3.47 -20.69
CA ASN A 184 10.23 -4.59 -20.28
C ASN A 184 9.55 -5.48 -19.24
N ASN A 185 8.84 -4.88 -18.26
CA ASN A 185 8.10 -5.64 -17.25
C ASN A 185 6.89 -6.38 -17.82
N GLN A 186 6.21 -5.83 -18.83
CA GLN A 186 5.08 -6.50 -19.48
C GLN A 186 5.53 -7.69 -20.34
N GLN A 187 6.75 -7.66 -20.88
CA GLN A 187 7.30 -8.72 -21.72
C GLN A 187 7.98 -9.86 -20.93
N GLY A 188 8.35 -9.63 -19.66
CA GLY A 188 9.00 -10.63 -18.80
C GLY A 188 8.01 -11.61 -18.12
N ILE A 189 7.90 -12.83 -18.65
CA ILE A 189 7.02 -13.89 -18.09
C ILE A 189 7.57 -14.48 -16.75
N ALA A 190 8.82 -14.18 -16.38
CA ALA A 190 9.38 -14.54 -15.08
C ALA A 190 9.80 -13.27 -14.31
N GLY A 191 9.12 -12.97 -13.20
CA GLY A 191 9.52 -11.89 -12.29
C GLY A 191 8.88 -10.52 -12.54
N PHE A 192 7.59 -10.46 -12.87
CA PHE A 192 6.84 -9.20 -12.98
C PHE A 192 6.98 -8.34 -11.70
N GLU A 193 7.64 -7.19 -11.80
CA GLU A 193 7.93 -6.33 -10.64
C GLU A 193 6.85 -5.26 -10.40
N GLY A 194 5.94 -5.07 -11.38
CA GLY A 194 4.84 -4.11 -11.34
C GLY A 194 4.95 -3.04 -12.43
N LEU A 195 3.91 -2.21 -12.57
CA LEU A 195 3.88 -1.07 -13.51
C LEU A 195 3.76 0.27 -12.79
N ILE A 196 4.45 1.28 -13.33
CA ILE A 196 4.31 2.68 -12.95
C ILE A 196 3.10 3.21 -13.73
N HIS A 197 2.07 3.68 -13.05
CA HIS A 197 0.79 4.00 -13.69
C HIS A 197 0.76 5.38 -14.30
N SER A 198 1.37 6.38 -13.64
CA SER A 198 1.35 7.74 -14.15
C SER A 198 2.55 8.55 -13.68
N PHE A 199 2.89 9.57 -14.47
CA PHE A 199 3.82 10.63 -14.07
C PHE A 199 3.34 11.95 -14.66
N SER A 200 3.60 13.06 -13.97
CA SER A 200 3.33 14.39 -14.48
C SER A 200 4.27 15.42 -13.87
N LEU A 201 4.75 16.36 -14.69
CA LEU A 201 5.42 17.56 -14.20
C LEU A 201 4.40 18.50 -13.56
N LYS A 202 4.53 18.76 -12.25
CA LYS A 202 3.63 19.66 -11.51
C LYS A 202 4.16 21.07 -11.42
N GLU A 203 5.45 21.21 -11.21
CA GLU A 203 6.06 22.50 -11.03
C GLU A 203 7.43 22.55 -11.68
N PHE A 204 7.64 23.60 -12.46
CA PHE A 204 8.94 23.99 -12.96
C PHE A 204 9.09 25.49 -12.68
N LYS A 205 9.60 25.84 -11.49
CA LYS A 205 9.80 27.24 -11.11
C LYS A 205 11.24 27.62 -11.32
N ASN A 206 11.45 28.74 -12.02
CA ASN A 206 12.70 29.51 -12.07
C ASN A 206 14.00 28.73 -12.34
N LYS A 207 13.89 27.55 -12.96
CA LYS A 207 14.96 26.76 -13.59
C LYS A 207 15.89 25.96 -12.66
N ASP A 208 15.80 26.12 -11.34
CA ASP A 208 16.67 25.44 -10.37
C ASP A 208 16.09 24.11 -9.85
N TYR A 209 14.79 23.89 -10.00
CA TYR A 209 14.17 22.59 -9.70
C TYR A 209 12.94 22.26 -10.56
N ALA A 210 12.65 20.96 -10.64
CA ALA A 210 11.43 20.39 -11.21
C ALA A 210 10.74 19.50 -10.16
N ILE A 211 9.42 19.53 -10.08
CA ILE A 211 8.63 18.65 -9.21
C ILE A 211 7.74 17.78 -10.08
N PHE A 212 7.95 16.47 -9.97
CA PHE A 212 7.13 15.45 -10.59
C PHE A 212 6.21 14.82 -9.55
N GLN A 213 4.99 14.49 -9.97
CA GLN A 213 4.13 13.58 -9.24
C GLN A 213 4.07 12.27 -10.00
N ILE A 214 4.32 11.15 -9.33
CA ILE A 214 4.48 9.82 -9.92
C ILE A 214 3.66 8.84 -9.11
N ASP A 215 2.76 8.11 -9.79
CA ASP A 215 2.09 6.92 -9.25
C ASP A 215 2.94 5.71 -9.63
N LEU A 216 3.69 5.20 -8.65
CA LEU A 216 4.57 4.04 -8.78
C LEU A 216 3.80 2.72 -8.82
N GLY A 217 2.47 2.74 -8.70
CA GLY A 217 1.60 1.59 -8.76
C GLY A 217 2.08 0.42 -7.90
N SER A 218 2.13 -0.75 -8.50
CA SER A 218 2.57 -1.99 -7.84
C SER A 218 4.10 -2.15 -7.74
N THR A 219 4.88 -1.21 -8.30
CA THR A 219 6.34 -1.30 -8.41
C THR A 219 7.05 -0.66 -7.23
N ALA A 220 6.41 0.34 -6.60
CA ALA A 220 6.91 1.01 -5.42
C ALA A 220 8.42 1.36 -5.51
N ASP A 221 9.25 0.71 -4.69
CA ASP A 221 10.67 1.01 -4.57
C ASP A 221 11.49 0.69 -5.82
N ILE A 222 11.10 -0.33 -6.60
CA ILE A 222 11.83 -0.77 -7.78
C ILE A 222 11.72 0.27 -8.90
N GLY A 223 10.50 0.70 -9.24
CA GLY A 223 10.31 1.75 -10.25
C GLY A 223 10.91 3.08 -9.81
N MET A 224 10.83 3.40 -8.51
CA MET A 224 11.52 4.57 -7.96
C MET A 224 13.04 4.48 -8.16
N LYS A 225 13.67 3.35 -7.78
CA LYS A 225 15.12 3.12 -7.98
C LYS A 225 15.49 3.19 -9.46
N LYS A 226 14.66 2.65 -10.35
CA LYS A 226 14.88 2.68 -11.79
C LYS A 226 14.90 4.12 -12.34
N ILE A 227 13.92 4.94 -11.97
CA ILE A 227 13.88 6.35 -12.38
C ILE A 227 15.14 7.08 -11.89
N ILE A 228 15.53 6.87 -10.64
CA ILE A 228 16.71 7.51 -10.04
C ILE A 228 18.00 7.03 -10.71
N GLN A 229 18.10 5.74 -11.03
CA GLN A 229 19.21 5.17 -11.78
C GLN A 229 19.32 5.80 -13.16
N ASP A 230 18.21 5.89 -13.92
CA ASP A 230 18.23 6.49 -15.25
C ASP A 230 18.62 7.98 -15.18
N LEU A 231 18.12 8.71 -14.18
CA LEU A 231 18.55 10.09 -13.92
C LEU A 231 20.05 10.15 -13.54
N SER A 232 20.56 9.19 -12.78
CA SER A 232 21.98 9.08 -12.43
C SER A 232 22.85 8.77 -13.65
N ASP A 233 22.35 7.99 -14.61
CA ASP A 233 23.08 7.63 -15.83
C ASP A 233 22.95 8.70 -16.93
N SER A 234 22.01 9.63 -16.78
CA SER A 234 21.83 10.75 -17.70
C SER A 234 22.94 11.81 -17.60
N SER A 235 23.06 12.65 -18.63
CA SER A 235 23.95 13.81 -18.63
C SER A 235 23.37 15.06 -17.94
N LEU A 236 22.22 14.96 -17.27
CA LEU A 236 21.55 16.10 -16.64
C LEU A 236 22.36 16.63 -15.45
N ASN A 237 22.43 17.94 -15.21
CA ASN A 237 23.20 18.47 -14.08
C ASN A 237 22.38 18.47 -12.78
N ILE A 238 22.13 17.29 -12.24
CA ILE A 238 21.32 17.09 -11.03
C ILE A 238 22.23 17.18 -9.80
N LYS A 239 21.87 18.06 -8.87
CA LYS A 239 22.54 18.24 -7.59
C LYS A 239 21.98 17.29 -6.52
N LYS A 240 20.65 17.19 -6.49
CA LYS A 240 19.91 16.51 -5.43
C LYS A 240 18.54 16.09 -5.92
N ILE A 241 18.06 14.95 -5.44
CA ILE A 241 16.67 14.53 -5.56
C ILE A 241 16.06 14.44 -4.17
N GLU A 242 14.90 15.05 -3.98
CA GLU A 242 14.07 14.89 -2.78
C GLU A 242 12.79 14.15 -3.14
N ILE A 243 12.49 13.08 -2.42
CA ILE A 243 11.31 12.24 -2.66
C ILE A 243 10.44 12.26 -1.41
N LYS A 244 9.15 12.48 -1.60
CA LYS A 244 8.17 12.48 -0.52
C LYS A 244 6.92 11.72 -0.95
N GLY A 245 6.40 10.82 -0.12
CA GLY A 245 5.06 10.26 -0.31
C GLY A 245 4.00 11.35 -0.20
N VAL A 246 2.97 11.23 -1.04
CA VAL A 246 1.87 12.19 -1.17
C VAL A 246 0.64 11.70 -0.43
#